data_AF-A0A314XW04-F1
#
_entry.id   AF-A0A314XW04-F1
#
_cell.length_a   1.000
_cell.length_b   1.000
_cell.length_c   1.000
_cell.angle_alpha   90.00
_cell.angle_beta   90.00
_cell.angle_gamma   90.00
#
_symmetry.space_group_name_H-M   'P 1'
#
loop_
_entity.id
_entity.type
_entity.pdbx_description
1 polymer ?
#
loop_
_entity_poly.entity_id
_entity_poly.type
_entity_poly.pdbx_seq_one_letter_code
_entity_poly.pdbx_strand_id
1 'polypeptide(L)'
;MAEGAVYLWTLPMFHCNGWCFPWSLAALCGTNICLRQVTAKAVYSAIAEYGVTHFCAAPVVLNTIVNAPPDETILPLPHVVHVMTAGAAPPPSVLLAMSQKGFRVAHTYGLSETYGPSTVCAWKPEWDSLPLVTQGRLNARQGVRYIGLEGLDIFNPQTMQPVPADGPLPKQ
;
A
#
# COMPACT_ATOMS: atom_id res chain seq x y z
N MET A 1 16.27 19.68 6.25
CA MET A 1 15.70 18.32 6.23
C MET A 1 14.20 18.48 6.38
N ALA A 2 13.38 17.93 5.47
CA ALA A 2 11.93 17.99 5.63
C ALA A 2 11.57 17.11 6.84
N GLU A 3 11.21 17.74 7.94
CA GLU A 3 10.71 17.06 9.13
C GLU A 3 9.23 16.73 8.87
N GLY A 4 8.95 15.50 8.43
CA GLY A 4 7.57 15.04 8.17
C GLY A 4 7.40 14.25 6.88
N ALA A 5 6.21 13.65 6.71
CA ALA A 5 5.88 12.88 5.51
C ALA A 5 5.65 13.82 4.30
N VAL A 6 6.38 13.58 3.20
CA VAL A 6 6.05 14.13 1.88
C VAL A 6 5.19 13.12 1.15
N TYR A 7 3.90 13.41 1.03
CA TYR A 7 2.89 12.48 0.54
C TYR A 7 2.40 12.84 -0.86
N LEU A 8 2.47 11.88 -1.78
CA LEU A 8 1.99 12.03 -3.16
C LEU A 8 0.57 11.50 -3.31
N TRP A 9 -0.33 12.35 -3.80
CA TRP A 9 -1.72 11.99 -4.06
C TRP A 9 -1.86 11.24 -5.38
N THR A 10 -1.78 9.91 -5.30
CA THR A 10 -2.18 9.00 -6.38
C THR A 10 -3.51 8.30 -6.13
N LEU A 11 -3.96 8.24 -4.87
CA LEU A 11 -5.29 7.82 -4.47
C LEU A 11 -6.24 9.03 -4.50
N PRO A 12 -7.40 8.97 -5.17
CA PRO A 12 -8.32 10.09 -5.20
C PRO A 12 -8.95 10.37 -3.83
N MET A 13 -8.98 11.64 -3.43
CA MET A 13 -9.60 12.06 -2.15
C MET A 13 -11.10 11.75 -2.07
N PHE A 14 -11.80 11.64 -3.21
CA PHE A 14 -13.22 11.24 -3.23
C PHE A 14 -13.44 9.75 -2.90
N HIS A 15 -12.39 8.92 -2.90
CA HIS A 15 -12.50 7.50 -2.59
C HIS A 15 -12.18 7.27 -1.13
N CYS A 16 -13.20 6.99 -0.31
CA CYS A 16 -13.07 6.82 1.14
C CYS A 16 -12.29 7.97 1.79
N ASN A 17 -12.54 9.21 1.36
CA ASN A 17 -11.86 10.37 1.92
C ASN A 17 -10.32 10.33 1.74
N GLY A 18 -9.81 9.71 0.67
CA GLY A 18 -8.37 9.47 0.51
C GLY A 18 -7.81 8.61 1.64
N TRP A 19 -8.57 7.64 2.11
CA TRP A 19 -8.30 6.79 3.30
C TRP A 19 -7.97 7.60 4.54
N CYS A 20 -8.66 8.73 4.70
CA CYS A 20 -8.47 9.67 5.79
C CYS A 20 -7.07 10.31 5.88
N PHE A 21 -6.19 10.12 4.87
CA PHE A 21 -4.88 10.78 4.85
C PHE A 21 -4.92 12.31 4.77
N PRO A 22 -5.96 12.99 4.25
CA PRO A 22 -6.01 14.46 4.34
C PRO A 22 -5.97 14.94 5.80
N TRP A 23 -6.65 14.23 6.71
CA TRP A 23 -6.64 14.52 8.15
C TRP A 23 -5.32 14.07 8.79
N SER A 24 -4.82 12.88 8.47
CA SER A 24 -3.55 12.38 9.01
C SER A 24 -2.37 13.31 8.66
N LEU A 25 -2.31 13.79 7.42
CA LEU A 25 -1.26 14.73 7.00
C LEU A 25 -1.43 16.10 7.66
N ALA A 26 -2.66 16.59 7.83
CA ALA A 26 -2.88 17.82 8.60
C ALA A 26 -2.43 17.68 10.07
N ALA A 27 -2.74 16.54 10.70
CA ALA A 27 -2.35 16.27 12.10
C ALA A 27 -0.84 16.08 12.28
N LEU A 28 -0.15 15.54 11.27
CA LEU A 28 1.30 15.29 11.29
C LEU A 28 2.13 16.39 10.60
N CYS A 29 1.50 17.50 10.21
CA CYS A 29 2.13 18.59 9.45
C CYS A 29 2.85 18.11 8.17
N GLY A 30 2.27 17.12 7.48
CA GLY A 30 2.82 16.53 6.27
C GLY A 30 2.64 17.41 5.02
N THR A 31 3.54 17.24 4.05
CA THR A 31 3.51 17.94 2.77
C THR A 31 2.66 17.16 1.77
N ASN A 32 1.79 17.87 1.05
CA ASN A 32 0.91 17.29 0.03
C ASN A 32 1.44 17.61 -1.37
N ILE A 33 1.78 16.57 -2.14
CA ILE A 33 2.14 16.69 -3.56
C ILE A 33 0.96 16.19 -4.39
N CYS A 34 0.35 17.09 -5.16
CA CYS A 34 -0.82 16.78 -6.00
C CYS A 34 -0.42 16.76 -7.47
N LEU A 35 -0.76 15.67 -8.17
CA LEU A 35 -0.56 15.57 -9.61
C LEU A 35 -1.84 15.93 -10.35
N ARG A 36 -1.72 16.64 -11.48
CA ARG A 36 -2.85 16.80 -12.41
C ARG A 36 -3.28 15.45 -13.00
N GLN A 37 -2.32 14.58 -13.29
CA GLN A 37 -2.54 13.23 -13.81
C GLN A 37 -1.52 12.27 -13.22
N VAL A 38 -1.98 11.09 -12.81
CA VAL A 38 -1.12 10.02 -12.31
C VAL A 38 -0.54 9.25 -13.50
N THR A 39 0.74 9.47 -13.79
CA THR A 39 1.53 8.72 -14.77
C THR A 39 2.81 8.22 -14.11
N ALA A 40 3.45 7.18 -14.66
CA ALA A 40 4.71 6.67 -14.11
C ALA A 40 5.77 7.76 -14.07
N LYS A 41 5.97 8.47 -15.19
CA LYS A 41 6.87 9.62 -15.27
C LYS A 41 6.61 10.65 -14.17
N ALA A 42 5.35 11.05 -13.96
CA ALA A 42 5.02 12.04 -12.94
C ALA A 42 5.31 11.52 -11.51
N VAL A 43 5.09 10.23 -11.24
CA VAL A 43 5.42 9.62 -9.94
C VAL A 43 6.94 9.62 -9.71
N TYR A 44 7.74 9.11 -10.67
CA TYR A 44 9.20 9.08 -10.53
C TYR A 44 9.80 10.50 -10.44
N SER A 45 9.33 11.44 -11.27
CA SER A 45 9.76 12.85 -11.19
C SER A 45 9.41 13.47 -9.84
N ALA A 46 8.20 13.25 -9.32
CA ALA A 46 7.81 13.78 -8.01
C ALA A 46 8.66 13.21 -6.86
N ILE A 47 9.05 11.94 -6.93
CA ILE A 47 9.97 11.33 -5.96
C ILE A 47 11.34 12.00 -6.01
N ALA A 48 11.89 12.20 -7.21
CA ALA A 48 13.22 12.78 -7.39
C ALA A 48 13.27 14.29 -7.07
N GLU A 49 12.25 15.04 -7.48
CA GLU A 49 12.21 16.50 -7.37
C GLU A 49 11.72 16.99 -6.01
N TYR A 50 10.65 16.38 -5.49
CA TYR A 50 10.00 16.83 -4.26
C TYR A 50 10.34 15.96 -3.04
N GLY A 51 11.11 14.88 -3.23
CA GLY A 51 11.47 13.99 -2.14
C GLY A 51 10.28 13.19 -1.59
N VAL A 52 9.32 12.80 -2.44
CA VAL A 52 8.13 12.02 -2.01
C VAL A 52 8.56 10.78 -1.23
N THR A 53 7.98 10.62 -0.04
CA THR A 53 8.29 9.53 0.89
C THR A 53 7.16 8.50 0.99
N HIS A 54 5.91 8.94 0.76
CA HIS A 54 4.72 8.11 0.96
C HIS A 54 3.70 8.32 -0.17
N PHE A 55 2.96 7.28 -0.53
CA PHE A 55 1.71 7.40 -1.27
C PHE A 55 0.80 6.17 -1.11
N CYS A 56 -0.47 6.33 -1.41
CA CYS A 56 -1.42 5.23 -1.54
C CYS A 56 -1.82 5.03 -3.00
N ALA A 57 -1.91 3.78 -3.45
CA ALA A 57 -2.19 3.47 -4.84
C ALA A 57 -2.99 2.18 -4.99
N ALA A 58 -3.96 2.18 -5.90
CA ALA A 58 -4.60 0.94 -6.35
C ALA A 58 -3.58 0.04 -7.09
N PRO A 59 -3.76 -1.29 -7.11
CA PRO A 59 -2.84 -2.21 -7.77
C PRO A 59 -2.55 -1.87 -9.25
N VAL A 60 -3.52 -1.28 -9.96
CA VAL A 60 -3.33 -0.82 -11.35
C VAL A 60 -2.26 0.26 -11.47
N VAL A 61 -2.22 1.22 -10.52
CA VAL A 61 -1.20 2.28 -10.51
C VAL A 61 0.17 1.69 -10.20
N LEU A 62 0.26 0.72 -9.28
CA LEU A 62 1.51 0.00 -9.03
C LEU A 62 2.00 -0.72 -10.28
N ASN A 63 1.08 -1.38 -11.00
CA ASN A 63 1.42 -2.06 -12.23
C ASN A 63 1.93 -1.09 -13.32
N THR A 64 1.37 0.11 -13.41
CA THR A 64 1.88 1.18 -14.27
C THR A 64 3.29 1.61 -13.87
N ILE A 65 3.58 1.76 -12.57
CA ILE A 65 4.92 2.12 -12.07
C ILE A 65 5.96 1.03 -12.35
N VAL A 66 5.57 -0.25 -12.18
CA VAL A 66 6.44 -1.41 -12.42
C VAL A 66 6.83 -1.53 -13.88
N ASN A 67 5.85 -1.38 -14.79
CA ASN A 67 6.03 -1.57 -16.23
C ASN A 67 6.40 -0.28 -16.99
N ALA A 68 6.73 0.79 -16.27
CA ALA A 68 7.15 2.04 -16.87
C ALA A 68 8.42 1.84 -17.73
N PRO A 69 8.47 2.42 -18.94
CA PRO A 69 9.64 2.32 -19.80
C PRO A 69 10.83 3.11 -19.20
N PRO A 70 12.08 2.76 -19.54
CA PRO A 70 13.26 3.37 -18.92
C PRO A 70 13.30 4.91 -18.96
N ASP A 71 12.81 5.52 -20.03
CA ASP A 71 12.76 6.98 -20.24
C ASP A 71 11.68 7.69 -19.40
N GLU A 72 10.77 6.94 -18.80
CA GLU A 72 9.79 7.42 -17.80
C GLU A 72 10.18 7.08 -16.35
N THR A 73 11.30 6.39 -16.14
CA THR A 73 11.75 5.98 -14.81
C THR A 73 12.93 6.80 -14.33
N ILE A 74 13.05 6.94 -13.00
CA ILE A 74 14.25 7.47 -12.35
C ILE A 74 14.66 6.44 -11.31
N LEU A 75 15.67 5.63 -11.65
CA LEU A 75 16.17 4.53 -10.81
C LEU A 75 17.71 4.56 -10.76
N PRO A 76 18.34 4.18 -9.62
CA PRO A 76 17.69 3.82 -8.36
C PRO A 76 16.95 5.02 -7.74
N LEU A 77 15.92 4.74 -6.93
CA LEU A 77 15.24 5.81 -6.18
C LEU A 77 16.24 6.48 -5.23
N PRO A 78 16.13 7.80 -4.99
CA PRO A 78 17.02 8.52 -4.07
C PRO A 78 16.89 8.02 -2.62
N HIS A 79 15.75 7.43 -2.26
CA HIS A 79 15.45 6.84 -0.96
C HIS A 79 14.34 5.80 -1.10
N VAL A 80 14.10 5.05 -0.02
CA VAL A 80 12.98 4.11 0.05
C VAL A 80 11.66 4.87 0.12
N VAL A 81 10.70 4.51 -0.74
CA VAL A 81 9.36 5.10 -0.75
C VAL A 81 8.35 4.11 -0.20
N HIS A 82 7.58 4.53 0.79
CA HIS A 82 6.56 3.71 1.43
C HIS A 82 5.23 3.82 0.67
N VAL A 83 4.64 2.68 0.34
CA VAL A 83 3.44 2.61 -0.49
C VAL A 83 2.39 1.77 0.20
N MET A 84 1.16 2.26 0.26
CA MET A 84 0.03 1.46 0.71
C MET A 84 -0.86 1.11 -0.49
N THR A 85 -1.31 -0.14 -0.57
CA THR A 85 -2.20 -0.59 -1.65
C THR A 85 -3.40 -1.34 -1.10
N ALA A 86 -4.55 -1.18 -1.74
CA ALA A 86 -5.84 -1.78 -1.34
C ALA A 86 -6.83 -1.74 -2.51
N GLY A 87 -8.09 -2.10 -2.22
CA GLY A 87 -9.22 -2.06 -3.15
C GLY A 87 -9.36 -3.32 -3.99
N ALA A 88 -8.25 -3.86 -4.47
CA ALA A 88 -8.17 -5.19 -5.07
C ALA A 88 -6.95 -5.93 -4.51
N ALA A 89 -7.01 -7.27 -4.52
CA ALA A 89 -5.86 -8.08 -4.12
C ALA A 89 -4.71 -7.86 -5.13
N PRO A 90 -3.55 -7.33 -4.70
CA PRO A 90 -2.43 -7.09 -5.59
C PRO A 90 -1.77 -8.44 -5.96
N PRO A 91 -1.38 -8.65 -7.24
CA PRO A 91 -0.60 -9.82 -7.60
C PRO A 91 0.74 -9.86 -6.85
N PRO A 92 1.15 -11.00 -6.28
CA PRO A 92 2.45 -11.12 -5.58
C PRO A 92 3.65 -10.66 -6.43
N SER A 93 3.59 -10.87 -7.75
CA SER A 93 4.60 -10.43 -8.72
C SER A 93 4.75 -8.91 -8.77
N VAL A 94 3.65 -8.15 -8.67
CA VAL A 94 3.67 -6.69 -8.63
C VAL A 94 4.31 -6.19 -7.34
N LEU A 95 3.96 -6.78 -6.19
CA LEU A 95 4.56 -6.42 -4.89
C LEU A 95 6.07 -6.67 -4.88
N LEU A 96 6.49 -7.81 -5.44
CA LEU A 96 7.90 -8.14 -5.59
C LEU A 96 8.64 -7.14 -6.49
N ALA A 97 8.08 -6.85 -7.67
CA ALA A 97 8.71 -5.93 -8.63
C ALA A 97 8.80 -4.50 -8.08
N MET A 98 7.80 -4.03 -7.33
CA MET A 98 7.86 -2.76 -6.60
C MET A 98 9.00 -2.76 -5.58
N SER A 99 9.16 -3.84 -4.82
CA SER A 99 10.23 -3.99 -3.82
C SER A 99 11.62 -3.91 -4.45
N GLN A 100 11.81 -4.57 -5.60
CA GLN A 100 13.06 -4.53 -6.37
C GLN A 100 13.40 -3.13 -6.91
N LYS A 101 12.39 -2.28 -7.11
CA LYS A 101 12.55 -0.89 -7.56
C LYS A 101 12.74 0.11 -6.40
N GLY A 102 12.83 -0.35 -5.15
CA GLY A 102 13.08 0.50 -3.98
C GLY A 102 11.82 0.98 -3.25
N PHE A 103 10.64 0.42 -3.57
CA PHE A 103 9.39 0.74 -2.86
C PHE A 103 9.10 -0.29 -1.76
N ARG A 104 8.68 0.18 -0.57
CA ARG A 104 8.15 -0.70 0.48
C ARG A 104 6.63 -0.69 0.46
N VAL A 105 6.04 -1.77 -0.04
CA VAL A 105 4.58 -1.87 -0.21
C VAL A 105 3.95 -2.57 0.99
N ALA A 106 2.96 -1.94 1.61
CA ALA A 106 2.04 -2.53 2.58
C ALA A 106 0.68 -2.77 1.91
N HIS A 107 0.22 -4.02 1.89
CA HIS A 107 -1.14 -4.32 1.47
C HIS A 107 -2.10 -4.07 2.63
N THR A 108 -3.24 -3.45 2.32
CA THR A 108 -4.31 -3.16 3.27
C THR A 108 -5.65 -3.56 2.67
N TYR A 109 -6.62 -3.83 3.54
CA TYR A 109 -7.99 -4.09 3.15
C TYR A 109 -8.94 -3.22 3.97
N GLY A 110 -10.02 -2.80 3.34
CA GLY A 110 -11.03 -1.93 3.92
C GLY A 110 -12.17 -1.70 2.94
N LEU A 111 -13.21 -1.06 3.41
CA LEU A 111 -14.39 -0.74 2.62
C LEU A 111 -14.73 0.75 2.72
N SER A 112 -15.65 1.20 1.87
CA SER A 112 -16.21 2.55 1.95
C SER A 112 -16.94 2.78 3.28
N GLU A 113 -17.64 1.75 3.75
CA GLU A 113 -18.39 1.70 5.01
C GLU A 113 -17.49 1.88 6.25
N THR A 114 -16.19 1.55 6.11
CA THR A 114 -15.18 1.72 7.16
C THR A 114 -14.22 2.88 6.89
N TYR A 115 -14.52 3.74 5.91
CA TYR A 115 -13.71 4.90 5.51
C TYR A 115 -12.24 4.57 5.14
N GLY A 116 -11.98 3.37 4.61
CA GLY A 116 -10.63 2.96 4.21
C GLY A 116 -10.08 1.76 5.01
N PRO A 117 -8.74 1.63 5.11
CA PRO A 117 -8.06 0.47 5.68
C PRO A 117 -8.55 0.09 7.09
N SER A 118 -9.00 -1.15 7.23
CA SER A 118 -9.38 -1.83 8.47
C SER A 118 -8.38 -2.93 8.85
N THR A 119 -7.65 -3.47 7.88
CA THR A 119 -6.55 -4.42 8.11
C THR A 119 -5.31 -4.01 7.34
N VAL A 120 -4.15 -4.42 7.85
CA VAL A 120 -2.83 -4.21 7.24
C VAL A 120 -2.01 -5.48 7.27
N CYS A 121 -1.38 -5.81 6.14
CA CYS A 121 -0.33 -6.81 6.07
C CYS A 121 0.92 -6.26 6.74
N ALA A 122 0.93 -6.29 8.08
CA ALA A 122 2.07 -5.85 8.87
C ALA A 122 3.27 -6.76 8.53
N TRP A 123 4.30 -6.14 7.96
CA TRP A 123 5.54 -6.84 7.67
C TRP A 123 6.14 -7.37 8.96
N LYS A 124 6.61 -8.62 8.92
CA LYS A 124 7.29 -9.24 10.06
C LYS A 124 8.79 -9.34 9.78
N PRO A 125 9.69 -8.93 10.69
CA PRO A 125 11.13 -8.94 10.44
C PRO A 125 11.69 -10.31 10.01
N GLU A 126 11.10 -11.41 10.47
CA GLU A 126 11.51 -12.76 10.05
C GLU A 126 11.34 -13.00 8.55
N TRP A 127 10.48 -12.22 7.86
CA TRP A 127 10.27 -12.33 6.41
C TRP A 127 11.44 -11.80 5.61
N ASP A 128 12.27 -10.92 6.17
CA ASP A 128 13.46 -10.38 5.49
C ASP A 128 14.43 -11.49 5.05
N SER A 129 14.45 -12.60 5.81
CA SER A 129 15.29 -13.77 5.54
C SER A 129 14.70 -14.75 4.50
N LEU A 130 13.44 -14.58 4.11
CA LEU A 130 12.74 -15.52 3.23
C LEU A 130 13.04 -15.24 1.74
N PRO A 131 12.89 -16.22 0.85
CA PRO A 131 12.98 -15.99 -0.59
C PRO A 131 11.99 -14.90 -1.05
N LEU A 132 12.42 -14.03 -1.96
CA LEU A 132 11.64 -12.91 -2.49
C LEU A 132 10.23 -13.29 -2.97
N VAL A 133 10.09 -14.44 -3.62
CA VAL A 133 8.78 -14.96 -4.06
C VAL A 133 7.88 -15.28 -2.86
N THR A 134 8.45 -15.83 -1.79
CA THR A 134 7.72 -16.12 -0.55
C THR A 134 7.34 -14.84 0.17
N GLN A 135 8.24 -13.85 0.22
CA GLN A 135 7.94 -12.51 0.73
C GLN A 135 6.74 -11.88 0.01
N GLY A 136 6.74 -11.89 -1.33
CA GLY A 136 5.62 -11.37 -2.12
C GLY A 136 4.28 -12.05 -1.81
N ARG A 137 4.29 -13.39 -1.66
CA ARG A 137 3.11 -14.17 -1.29
C ARG A 137 2.61 -13.87 0.13
N LEU A 138 3.52 -13.64 1.08
CA LEU A 138 3.16 -13.24 2.45
C LEU A 138 2.58 -11.83 2.47
N ASN A 139 3.19 -10.90 1.74
CA ASN A 139 2.76 -9.51 1.64
C ASN A 139 1.40 -9.36 0.95
N ALA A 140 1.00 -10.30 0.08
CA ALA A 140 -0.30 -10.29 -0.59
C ALA A 140 -1.51 -10.58 0.32
N ARG A 141 -1.30 -10.99 1.58
CA ARG A 141 -2.40 -11.25 2.53
C ARG A 141 -3.10 -9.95 2.93
N GLN A 142 -4.40 -10.02 3.27
CA GLN A 142 -5.17 -8.88 3.80
C GLN A 142 -4.67 -8.43 5.18
N GLY A 143 -3.97 -9.31 5.89
CA GLY A 143 -3.18 -8.97 7.07
C GLY A 143 -3.92 -9.09 8.39
N VAL A 144 -3.52 -8.25 9.34
CA VAL A 144 -4.02 -8.20 10.71
C VAL A 144 -4.81 -6.91 10.95
N ARG A 145 -5.53 -6.82 12.06
CA ARG A 145 -6.30 -5.62 12.44
C ARG A 145 -5.44 -4.36 12.38
N TYR A 146 -5.99 -3.32 11.78
CA TYR A 146 -5.47 -1.96 11.89
C TYR A 146 -5.62 -1.47 13.34
N ILE A 147 -4.74 -0.57 13.79
CA ILE A 147 -4.68 -0.16 15.21
C ILE A 147 -6.00 0.44 15.74
N GLY A 148 -6.79 1.06 14.86
CA GLY A 148 -8.10 1.63 15.19
C GLY A 148 -9.27 0.64 15.13
N LEU A 149 -9.04 -0.63 14.79
CA LEU A 149 -10.10 -1.64 14.65
C LEU A 149 -10.21 -2.50 15.91
N GLU A 150 -11.33 -2.34 16.63
CA GLU A 150 -11.60 -3.10 17.86
C GLU A 150 -11.72 -4.60 17.61
N GLY A 151 -12.51 -5.02 16.60
CA GLY A 151 -12.83 -6.42 16.35
C GLY A 151 -12.72 -6.79 14.87
N LEU A 152 -12.23 -8.00 14.60
CA LEU A 152 -12.25 -8.63 13.29
C LEU A 152 -12.41 -10.13 13.51
N ASP A 153 -13.44 -10.72 12.93
CA ASP A 153 -13.72 -12.14 13.06
C ASP A 153 -14.43 -12.65 11.80
N ILE A 154 -14.38 -13.95 11.57
CA ILE A 154 -15.02 -14.62 10.45
C ILE A 154 -16.11 -15.54 11.03
N PHE A 155 -17.35 -15.31 10.63
CA PHE A 155 -18.49 -16.07 11.13
C PHE A 155 -19.01 -17.05 10.09
N ASN A 156 -19.46 -18.21 10.54
CA ASN A 156 -20.30 -19.08 9.73
C ASN A 156 -21.67 -18.41 9.52
N PRO A 157 -22.12 -18.19 8.28
CA PRO A 157 -23.35 -17.43 8.02
C PRO A 157 -24.64 -18.15 8.40
N GLN A 158 -24.60 -19.48 8.63
CA GLN A 158 -25.76 -20.24 9.10
C GLN A 158 -25.83 -20.32 10.62
N THR A 159 -24.71 -20.57 11.30
CA THR A 159 -24.69 -20.77 12.75
C THR A 159 -24.40 -19.50 13.54
N MET A 160 -23.89 -18.46 12.87
CA MET A 160 -23.43 -17.21 13.48
C MET A 160 -22.39 -17.43 14.58
N GLN A 161 -21.59 -18.50 14.47
CA GLN A 161 -20.46 -18.79 15.35
C GLN A 161 -19.13 -18.45 14.66
N PRO A 162 -18.11 -18.01 15.41
CA PRO A 162 -16.77 -17.80 14.89
C PRO A 162 -16.21 -19.08 14.26
N VAL A 163 -15.51 -18.95 13.14
CA VAL A 163 -14.76 -20.06 12.55
C VAL A 163 -13.34 -20.13 13.15
N PRO A 164 -12.74 -21.33 13.30
CA PRO A 164 -11.36 -21.45 13.74
C PRO A 164 -10.38 -20.70 12.81
N ALA A 165 -9.35 -20.10 13.40
CA ALA A 165 -8.32 -19.34 12.68
C ALA A 165 -7.20 -20.23 12.10
N ASP A 166 -7.57 -21.37 11.50
CA ASP A 166 -6.66 -22.40 10.99
C ASP A 166 -6.79 -22.64 9.47
N GLY A 167 -7.54 -21.77 8.78
CA GLY A 167 -7.76 -21.85 7.35
C GLY A 167 -6.45 -21.92 6.54
N PRO A 168 -6.37 -22.80 5.52
CA PRO A 168 -5.17 -22.89 4.69
C PRO A 168 -4.97 -21.60 3.90
N LEU A 169 -3.71 -21.29 3.59
CA LEU A 169 -3.40 -20.17 2.71
C LEU A 169 -4.03 -20.41 1.33
N PRO A 170 -4.67 -19.40 0.72
CA PRO A 170 -5.22 -19.53 -0.62
C PRO A 170 -4.15 -20.05 -1.58
N LYS A 171 -4.48 -21.10 -2.34
CA LYS A 171 -3.68 -21.55 -3.48
C LYS A 171 -3.94 -20.54 -4.62
N GLN A 172 -3.09 -19.53 -4.75
CA GLN A 172 -3.04 -18.66 -5.93
C GLN A 172 -1.80 -19.02 -6.74
#